data_AF-A0A5U1J6Q0-F1
#
_entry.id   AF-A0A5U1J6Q0-F1
#
_cell.length_a   1.000
_cell.length_b   1.000
_cell.length_c   1.000
_cell.angle_alpha   90.00
_cell.angle_beta   90.00
_cell.angle_gamma   90.00
#
_symmetry.space_group_name_H-M   'P 1'
#
loop_
_entity.id
_entity.type
_entity.pdbx_description
1 polymer ?
#
loop_
_entity_poly.entity_id
_entity_poly.type
_entity_poly.pdbx_seq_one_letter_code
_entity_poly.pdbx_strand_id
1 'polypeptide(L)' 'MKFADIQHLRKQAEKDINRVMRAAESGNDPEAAKLFMRAGGTLIALGRGLETEINGNKTEIH' A
#
# COMPACT_ATOMS: atom_id res chain seq x y z
N MET A 1 4.91 12.59 -6.40
CA MET A 1 3.94 12.19 -5.35
C MET A 1 4.50 12.63 -4.00
N LYS A 2 3.83 13.50 -3.25
CA LYS A 2 4.48 14.09 -2.06
C LYS A 2 4.72 13.03 -0.99
N PHE A 3 5.74 13.23 -0.15
CA PHE A 3 6.05 12.33 0.98
C PHE A 3 4.84 12.06 1.89
N ALA A 4 3.97 13.05 2.08
CA ALA A 4 2.72 12.90 2.83
C ALA A 4 1.76 11.88 2.21
N ASP A 5 1.68 11.83 0.88
CA ASP A 5 0.83 10.87 0.15
C ASP A 5 1.37 9.44 0.31
N ILE A 6 2.69 9.27 0.28
CA ILE A 6 3.35 7.98 0.52
C ILE A 6 3.11 7.49 1.94
N GLN A 7 3.24 8.37 2.94
CA GLN A 7 2.92 8.03 4.34
C GLN A 7 1.45 7.65 4.52
N HIS A 8 0.53 8.33 3.83
CA HIS A 8 -0.88 8.02 3.87
C HIS A 8 -1.17 6.63 3.29
N LEU A 9 -0.63 6.32 2.10
CA LEU A 9 -0.75 5.01 1.48
C LEU A 9 -0.15 3.88 2.34
N ARG A 10 0.99 4.13 3.00
CA ARG A 10 1.60 3.14 3.91
C ARG A 10 0.66 2.77 5.06
N LYS A 11 0.08 3.78 5.72
CA LYS A 11 -0.88 3.57 6.82
C LYS A 11 -2.15 2.86 6.36
N GLN A 12 -2.60 3.15 5.14
CA GLN A 12 -3.75 2.49 4.55
C GLN A 12 -3.47 1.01 4.28
N ALA A 13 -2.32 0.68 3.68
CA ALA A 13 -1.90 -0.70 3.43
C ALA A 13 -1.81 -1.51 4.74
N GLU A 14 -1.20 -0.93 5.78
CA GLU A 14 -1.06 -1.56 7.10
C GLU A 14 -2.43 -1.87 7.74
N LYS A 15 -3.38 -0.93 7.66
CA LYS A 15 -4.75 -1.15 8.16
C LYS A 15 -5.47 -2.26 7.39
N ASP A 16 -5.36 -2.27 6.07
CA ASP A 16 -6.03 -3.27 5.24
C ASP A 16 -5.44 -4.67 5.49
N ILE A 17 -4.12 -4.79 5.59
CA ILE A 17 -3.42 -6.05 5.94
C ILE A 17 -3.85 -6.58 7.32
N ASN A 18 -3.89 -5.72 8.34
CA ASN A 18 -4.34 -6.13 9.68
C ASN A 18 -5.81 -6.60 9.68
N ARG A 19 -6.65 -5.98 8.84
CA ARG A 19 -8.06 -6.37 8.71
C ARG A 19 -8.21 -7.70 7.98
N VAL A 20 -7.39 -7.97 6.96
CA VAL A 20 -7.28 -9.28 6.31
C VAL A 20 -6.93 -10.36 7.32
N MET A 21 -5.86 -10.16 8.11
CA MET A 21 -5.40 -11.16 9.07
C MET A 21 -6.51 -11.56 10.05
N ARG A 22 -7.22 -10.57 10.60
CA ARG A 22 -8.37 -10.82 11.50
C ARG A 22 -9.53 -11.52 10.82
N ALA A 23 -9.80 -11.23 9.55
CA ALA A 23 -10.87 -11.88 8.79
C ALA A 23 -10.52 -13.33 8.41
N ALA A 24 -9.25 -13.60 8.13
CA ALA A 24 -8.75 -14.95 7.90
C ALA A 24 -8.77 -15.79 9.19
N GLU A 25 -8.39 -15.21 10.34
CA GLU A 25 -8.48 -15.85 11.66
C GLU A 25 -9.93 -16.19 12.06
N SER A 26 -10.93 -15.45 11.56
CA SER A 26 -12.35 -15.68 11.87
C SER A 26 -13.07 -16.61 10.89
N GLY A 27 -12.34 -17.22 9.93
CA GLY A 27 -12.90 -18.19 8.97
C GLY A 27 -13.84 -17.58 7.92
N ASN A 28 -13.76 -16.28 7.67
CA ASN A 28 -14.65 -15.58 6.73
C ASN A 28 -13.95 -15.30 5.38
N ASP A 29 -13.86 -16.34 4.55
CA ASP A 29 -13.08 -16.40 3.31
C ASP A 29 -13.36 -15.30 2.25
N PRO A 30 -14.62 -14.84 2.00
CA PRO A 30 -14.88 -13.87 0.93
C PRO A 30 -14.45 -12.44 1.26
N GLU A 31 -14.55 -12.03 2.53
CA GLU A 31 -14.20 -10.69 2.97
C GLU A 31 -12.68 -10.55 3.13
N ALA A 32 -12.01 -11.60 3.59
CA ALA A 32 -10.55 -11.67 3.65
C ALA A 32 -9.93 -11.51 2.24
N ALA A 33 -10.49 -12.17 1.22
CA ALA A 33 -10.02 -12.06 -0.16
C ALA A 33 -10.12 -10.62 -0.72
N LYS A 34 -11.24 -9.92 -0.47
CA LYS A 34 -11.42 -8.52 -0.91
C LYS A 34 -10.42 -7.59 -0.24
N LEU A 35 -10.21 -7.76 1.06
CA LEU A 35 -9.25 -6.97 1.81
C LEU A 35 -7.81 -7.25 1.34
N PHE A 36 -7.49 -8.50 0.96
CA PHE A 36 -6.19 -8.88 0.40
C PHE A 36 -5.93 -8.17 -0.93
N MET A 37 -6.90 -8.18 -1.84
CA MET A 37 -6.80 -7.49 -3.13
C MET A 37 -6.60 -5.99 -2.94
N ARG A 38 -7.31 -5.38 -1.98
CA ARG A 38 -7.18 -3.95 -1.65
C ARG A 38 -5.81 -3.60 -1.08
N ALA A 39 -5.30 -4.42 -0.15
CA ALA A 39 -3.96 -4.27 0.41
C ALA A 39 -2.89 -4.37 -0.69
N GLY A 40 -3.00 -5.38 -1.57
CA GLY A 40 -2.10 -5.56 -2.70
C GLY A 40 -2.09 -4.36 -3.66
N GLY A 41 -3.27 -3.83 -4.03
CA GLY A 41 -3.38 -2.63 -4.87
C GLY A 41 -2.75 -1.40 -4.23
N THR A 42 -2.92 -1.21 -2.92
CA THR A 42 -2.31 -0.09 -2.16
C THR A 42 -0.79 -0.19 -2.14
N LEU A 43 -0.23 -1.39 -1.95
CA LEU A 43 1.21 -1.63 -1.99
C LEU A 43 1.81 -1.36 -3.38
N ILE A 44 1.12 -1.76 -4.46
CA ILE A 44 1.55 -1.48 -5.84
C ILE A 44 1.61 0.04 -6.08
N ALA A 45 0.59 0.78 -5.65
CA ALA A 45 0.55 2.24 -5.79
C ALA A 45 1.69 2.92 -5.02
N LEU A 46 1.96 2.45 -3.79
CA LEU A 46 3.05 2.95 -2.97
C LEU A 46 4.43 2.66 -3.61
N GLY A 47 4.63 1.46 -4.16
CA GLY A 47 5.87 1.11 -4.87
C GLY A 47 6.15 2.01 -6.08
N ARG A 48 5.13 2.25 -6.92
CA ARG A 48 5.24 3.16 -8.08
C ARG A 48 5.52 4.60 -7.67
N GLY A 49 4.87 5.06 -6.60
CA GLY A 49 5.10 6.39 -6.03
C GLY A 49 6.55 6.56 -5.56
N LEU A 50 7.07 5.59 -4.81
CA LEU A 50 8.47 5.58 -4.35
C LEU A 50 9.47 5.55 -5.51
N GLU A 51 9.25 4.70 -6.51
CA GLU A 51 10.09 4.63 -7.71
C GLU A 51 10.14 5.99 -8.44
N THR A 52 8.98 6.65 -8.57
CA THR A 52 8.89 7.98 -9.19
C THR A 52 9.67 9.03 -8.40
N GLU A 53 9.54 9.07 -7.08
CA GLU A 53 10.28 10.02 -6.24
C GLU A 53 11.80 9.79 -6.30
N ILE A 54 12.24 8.52 -6.28
CA ILE A 54 13.66 8.16 -6.38
C ILE A 54 14.22 8.56 -7.76
N ASN A 55 13.49 8.29 -8.84
CA ASN A 55 13.95 8.59 -10.19
C ASN A 55 13.85 10.10 -10.52
N GLY A 56 12.85 10.80 -9.98
CA GLY A 56 12.77 12.26 -10.04
C GLY A 56 13.99 12.93 -9.41
N ASN A 57 14.36 12.52 -8.20
CA ASN A 57 15.55 13.03 -7.50
C ASN A 57 16.88 12.70 -8.23
N LYS A 58 16.97 11.57 -8.94
CA LYS A 58 18.17 11.24 -9.73
C LYS A 58 18.34 12.13 -10.97
N THR A 59 17.27 12.78 -11.43
CA THR A 59 17.29 13.62 -12.63
C THR A 59 17.65 15.07 -12.28
N GLU A 60 17.43 15.49 -11.03
CA GLU A 60 17.90 16.76 -10.46
C GLU A 60 19.28 16.59 -9.79
N ILE A 61 20.31 16.28 -10.59
CA ILE A 61 21.70 16.43 -10.15
C ILE A 61 22.27 17.59 -10.97
N HIS A 62 22.35 18.76 -10.33
CA HIS A 62 23.02 19.96 -10.83
C HIS A 62 24.54 19.84 -10.77
#